data_AF-A0A6B2LVC7-F1
#
_entry.id   AF-A0A6B2LVC7-F1
#
_cell.length_a   1.000
_cell.length_b   1.000
_cell.length_c   1.000
_cell.angle_alpha   90.00
_cell.angle_beta   90.00
_cell.angle_gamma   90.00
#
_symmetry.space_group_name_H-M   'P 1'
#
loop_
_entity.id
_entity.type
_entity.pdbx_description
1 polymer ?
#
loop_
_entity_poly.entity_id
_entity_poly.type
_entity_poly.pdbx_seq_one_letter_code
_entity_poly.pdbx_strand_id
1 'polypeptide(L)' 'MMSMDLSYNSLSGTIPQNFGNLNQLNSLILNQNNLSGTIPRTIGNISSLIDFYAQENQLTGN' A
#
# COMPACT_ATOMS: atom_id res chain seq x y z
N MET A 1 -14.36 -10.11 3.14
CA MET A 1 -13.15 -9.26 3.28
C MET A 1 -12.85 -8.68 1.90
N MET A 2 -12.64 -7.37 1.81
CA MET A 2 -12.27 -6.70 0.56
C MET A 2 -10.76 -6.63 0.45
N SER A 3 -10.19 -7.18 -0.62
CA SER A 3 -8.75 -7.20 -0.85
C SER A 3 -8.43 -6.49 -2.16
N MET A 4 -7.35 -5.69 -2.14
CA MET A 4 -6.74 -5.10 -3.32
C MET A 4 -5.35 -5.68 -3.44
N ASP A 5 -5.18 -6.54 -4.44
CA ASP A 5 -3.90 -7.17 -4.74
C ASP A 5 -3.31 -6.56 -6.03
N LEU A 6 -2.17 -5.89 -5.87
CA LEU A 6 -1.38 -5.29 -6.93
C LEU A 6 0.06 -5.85 -6.92
N SER A 7 0.28 -6.98 -6.25
CA SER A 7 1.60 -7.59 -6.14
C SER A 7 2.11 -8.15 -7.47
N TYR A 8 3.42 -8.41 -7.57
CA TYR A 8 4.07 -8.99 -8.75
C TYR A 8 3.85 -8.17 -10.04
N ASN A 9 4.00 -6.86 -9.95
CA ASN A 9 3.87 -5.96 -11.09
C ASN A 9 5.12 -5.09 -11.26
N SER A 10 5.11 -4.24 -12.28
CA SER A 10 6.16 -3.24 -12.51
C SER A 10 5.69 -1.83 -12.12
N LEU A 11 4.77 -1.70 -11.15
CA LEU A 11 4.28 -0.40 -10.70
C LEU A 11 5.45 0.40 -10.11
N SER A 12 5.51 1.68 -10.44
CA SER A 12 6.58 2.59 -10.01
C SER A 12 6.01 3.93 -9.54
N GLY A 13 6.86 4.76 -8.94
CA GLY A 13 6.44 5.98 -8.26
C GLY A 13 6.08 5.73 -6.81
N THR A 14 5.30 6.62 -6.20
CA THR A 14 4.98 6.58 -4.77
C THR A 14 3.62 5.94 -4.50
N ILE A 15 3.41 5.43 -3.29
CA ILE A 15 2.08 5.03 -2.83
C ILE A 15 1.25 6.32 -2.67
N PRO A 16 0.11 6.46 -3.35
CA PRO A 16 -0.62 7.73 -3.34
C PRO A 16 -1.44 7.89 -2.06
N GLN A 17 -1.51 9.13 -1.56
CA GLN A 17 -2.15 9.44 -0.26
C GLN A 17 -3.64 9.08 -0.20
N ASN A 18 -4.33 9.08 -1.35
CA ASN A 18 -5.75 8.81 -1.48
C ASN A 18 -6.14 7.36 -1.13
N PHE A 19 -5.18 6.43 -1.05
CA PHE A 19 -5.44 5.08 -0.52
C PHE A 19 -6.02 5.12 0.89
N GLY A 20 -5.70 6.17 1.67
CA GLY A 20 -6.29 6.40 2.99
C GLY A 20 -7.81 6.56 3.03
N ASN A 21 -8.47 6.72 1.88
CA ASN A 21 -9.94 6.84 1.79
C ASN A 21 -10.63 5.49 1.55
N LEU A 22 -9.89 4.39 1.41
CA LEU A 22 -10.43 3.06 1.10
C LEU A 22 -11.00 2.36 2.33
N ASN A 23 -11.95 2.99 3.04
CA ASN A 23 -12.45 2.58 4.35
C ASN A 23 -13.11 1.20 4.44
N GLN A 24 -13.31 0.51 3.32
CA GLN A 24 -13.84 -0.87 3.29
C GLN A 24 -12.76 -1.92 3.02
N LEU A 25 -11.51 -1.49 2.76
CA LEU A 25 -10.42 -2.36 2.37
C LEU A 25 -9.82 -3.06 3.60
N ASN A 26 -9.81 -4.40 3.57
CA ASN A 26 -9.24 -5.21 4.63
C ASN A 26 -7.79 -5.60 4.35
N SER A 27 -7.40 -5.76 3.09
CA SER A 27 -6.04 -6.16 2.72
C SER A 27 -5.55 -5.32 1.54
N LEU A 28 -4.36 -4.74 1.68
CA LEU A 28 -3.67 -4.00 0.63
C LEU A 28 -2.31 -4.66 0.36
N ILE A 29 -2.18 -5.28 -0.81
CA ILE A 29 -1.02 -6.09 -1.19
C ILE A 29 -0.28 -5.38 -2.32
N LEU A 30 0.91 -4.83 -2.03
CA LEU A 30 1.74 -4.03 -2.94
C LEU A 30 3.13 -4.64 -3.17
N ASN A 31 3.41 -5.81 -2.60
CA ASN A 31 4.76 -6.37 -2.64
C ASN A 31 5.23 -6.72 -4.05
N GLN A 32 6.55 -6.78 -4.23
CA GLN A 32 7.18 -7.10 -5.51
C GLN A 32 6.76 -6.13 -6.62
N ASN A 33 7.11 -4.86 -6.42
CA ASN A 33 6.94 -3.78 -7.37
C ASN A 33 8.17 -2.86 -7.32
N ASN A 34 8.16 -1.80 -8.13
CA ASN A 34 9.19 -0.77 -8.18
C ASN A 34 8.75 0.52 -7.47
N LEU A 35 7.86 0.42 -6.46
CA LEU A 35 7.38 1.59 -5.71
C LEU A 35 8.52 2.16 -4.87
N SER A 36 8.58 3.48 -4.75
CA SER A 36 9.63 4.20 -4.04
C SER A 36 9.06 5.35 -3.19
N GLY A 37 9.92 5.98 -2.39
CA GLY A 37 9.52 7.01 -1.43
C GLY A 37 8.95 6.41 -0.14
N THR A 38 8.17 7.19 0.61
CA THR A 38 7.68 6.79 1.94
C THR A 38 6.29 6.19 1.89
N ILE A 39 5.96 5.37 2.90
CA ILE A 39 4.58 4.93 3.14
C ILE A 39 3.77 6.14 3.63
N PRO A 40 2.68 6.54 2.94
CA PRO A 40 1.86 7.65 3.38
C PRO A 40 1.23 7.36 4.74
N ARG A 41 1.31 8.32 5.67
CA ARG A 41 0.62 8.23 6.97
C ARG A 41 -0.89 8.02 6.83
N THR A 42 -1.47 8.45 5.71
CA THR A 42 -2.89 8.25 5.39
C THR A 42 -3.28 6.79 5.24
N ILE A 43 -2.35 5.85 5.03
CA ILE A 43 -2.64 4.41 5.12
C ILE A 43 -3.20 4.05 6.50
N GLY A 44 -2.76 4.74 7.57
CA GLY A 44 -3.32 4.58 8.91
C GLY A 44 -4.77 5.06 9.07
N ASN A 45 -5.33 5.79 8.09
CA ASN A 45 -6.73 6.22 8.12
C ASN A 45 -7.69 5.11 7.67
N ILE A 46 -7.18 4.04 7.05
CA ILE A 46 -7.98 2.92 6.56
C ILE A 46 -8.37 2.05 7.77
N SER A 47 -9.45 2.42 8.45
CA SER A 47 -9.85 1.81 9.72
C SER A 47 -10.21 0.32 9.65
N SER A 48 -10.49 -0.19 8.45
CA SER A 48 -10.81 -1.60 8.21
C SER A 48 -9.61 -2.44 7.77
N LEU A 49 -8.43 -1.83 7.59
CA LEU A 49 -7.23 -2.50 7.11
C LEU A 49 -6.68 -3.42 8.20
N ILE A 50 -6.48 -4.68 7.82
CA ILE A 50 -5.95 -5.75 8.66
C ILE A 50 -4.56 -6.12 8.16
N ASP A 51 -4.43 -6.28 6.84
CA ASP A 51 -3.19 -6.72 6.21
C ASP A 51 -2.62 -5.62 5.29
N PHE A 52 -1.36 -5.29 5.50
CA PHE A 52 -0.61 -4.41 4.61
C PHE A 52 0.74 -5.03 4.26
N TYR A 53 0.93 -5.40 3.00
CA TYR A 53 2.16 -5.99 2.49
C TYR A 53 2.77 -5.07 1.45
N ALA A 54 4.00 -4.63 1.68
CA ALA A 54 4.72 -3.74 0.78
C ALA A 54 6.22 -4.10 0.64
N GLN A 55 6.59 -5.32 1.06
CA GLN A 55 7.95 -5.85 0.92
C GLN A 55 8.40 -5.91 -0.54
N GLU A 56 9.70 -6.00 -0.76
CA GLU A 56 10.27 -6.09 -2.11
C GLU A 56 9.84 -4.91 -3.01
N ASN A 57 9.92 -3.71 -2.43
CA ASN A 57 9.83 -2.40 -3.10
C ASN A 57 11.06 -1.57 -2.71
N GLN A 58 11.17 -0.36 -3.25
CA GLN A 58 12.22 0.63 -2.94
C GLN A 58 11.72 1.68 -1.93
N LEU A 59 10.83 1.29 -1.02
CA LEU A 59 10.25 2.17 -0.01
C LEU A 59 11.30 2.56 1.04
N THR A 60 11.26 3.82 1.46
CA THR A 60 12.16 4.41 2.46
C THR A 60 11.36 5.05 3.60
N GLY A 61 12.02 5.40 4.71
CA GLY A 61 11.38 6.01 5.87
C GLY A 61 12.28 5.95 7.10
N ASN A 62 11.96 6.76 8.11
CA ASN A 62 12.63 6.77 9.41
C ASN A 62 11.80 6.03 10.44
#